data_AF-A0A9E2Q2V4-F1
#
_entry.id   AF-A0A9E2Q2V4-F1
#
_cell.length_a   1.000
_cell.length_b   1.000
_cell.length_c   1.000
_cell.angle_alpha   90.00
_cell.angle_beta   90.00
_cell.angle_gamma   90.00
#
_symmetry.space_group_name_H-M   'P 1'
#
loop_
_entity.id
_entity.type
_entity.pdbx_description
1 polymer ?
#
loop_
_entity_poly.entity_id
_entity_poly.type
_entity_poly.pdbx_seq_one_letter_code
_entity_poly.pdbx_strand_id
1 'polypeptide(L)'
;MTRRATATAAALAALLTVALLGDGERWTARTAVAAHEQATQEAGQAVRALAADATGAGSLGAAQSAGAALTLVTTARTNLAAELDAARSALAADTVTPGEPRAALEAETEAAAAIGASASPASLAAATARVHAARAALAAAQETATDQTSDSPAVETVTEAAPPAQSCATTYTGPPFYTSAPTADGDGSNGHLPASAMTALSWSVDDLGTPFYLRSDAAAALERLNTAFTAEFGHPLGLDLTYRDYDTQVAMRAALGTIAAEPGTSTHGTGLAIDLPELPCSYGWDTPARDWLLQHGADYGWVSPSWARASGSNPEYWHYEYRG
;
A
#
# COMPACT_ATOMS: atom_id res chain seq x y z
N MET A 1 -12.17 9.87 47.61
CA MET A 1 -12.11 9.23 46.28
C MET A 1 -11.34 10.03 45.23
N THR A 2 -11.10 11.34 45.40
CA THR A 2 -10.44 12.20 44.39
C THR A 2 -8.91 12.29 44.48
N ARG A 3 -8.26 11.84 45.57
CA ARG A 3 -6.78 11.84 45.70
C ARG A 3 -6.07 10.60 45.14
N ARG A 4 -6.81 9.52 44.81
CA ARG A 4 -6.23 8.29 44.26
C ARG A 4 -6.16 8.28 42.72
N ALA A 5 -7.06 8.99 42.04
CA ALA A 5 -7.02 9.13 40.58
C ALA A 5 -5.85 10.01 40.09
N THR A 6 -5.41 10.97 40.89
CA THR A 6 -4.25 11.83 40.60
C THR A 6 -2.90 11.14 40.80
N ALA A 7 -2.83 10.12 41.67
CA ALA A 7 -1.62 9.33 41.87
C ALA A 7 -1.33 8.39 40.68
N THR A 8 -2.36 7.88 40.01
CA THR A 8 -2.23 7.00 38.84
C THR A 8 -1.75 7.77 37.61
N ALA A 9 -2.22 9.00 37.42
CA ALA A 9 -1.74 9.87 36.33
C ALA A 9 -0.29 10.34 36.55
N ALA A 10 0.10 10.59 37.81
CA ALA A 10 1.47 10.98 38.15
C ALA A 10 2.48 9.82 38.01
N ALA A 11 2.08 8.57 38.32
CA ALA A 11 2.95 7.39 38.12
C ALA A 11 3.17 7.06 36.63
N LEU A 12 2.16 7.25 35.78
CA LEU A 12 2.28 7.12 34.32
C LEU A 12 3.14 8.21 33.69
N ALA A 13 3.07 9.44 34.19
CA ALA A 13 3.95 10.53 33.75
C ALA A 13 5.39 10.36 34.26
N ALA A 14 5.59 9.82 35.48
CA ALA A 14 6.90 9.53 36.06
C ALA A 14 7.63 8.37 35.36
N LEU A 15 6.91 7.36 34.87
CA LEU A 15 7.48 6.27 34.07
C LEU A 15 7.81 6.70 32.64
N LEU A 16 7.10 7.69 32.08
CA LEU A 16 7.53 8.33 30.83
C LEU A 16 8.78 9.19 31.01
N THR A 17 9.06 9.72 32.20
CA THR A 17 10.21 10.61 32.45
C THR A 17 11.51 9.88 32.74
N VAL A 18 11.49 8.63 33.21
CA VAL A 18 12.71 7.81 33.29
C VAL A 18 13.23 7.42 31.90
N ALA A 19 12.40 7.51 30.85
CA ALA A 19 12.83 7.39 29.46
C ALA A 19 13.42 8.69 28.85
N LEU A 20 13.39 9.82 29.58
CA LEU A 20 13.74 11.15 29.06
C LEU A 20 15.02 11.76 29.65
N LEU A 21 15.69 11.10 30.60
CA LEU A 21 16.95 11.59 31.16
C LEU A 21 18.01 10.48 31.15
N GLY A 22 18.60 10.29 29.97
CA GLY A 22 19.87 9.61 29.79
C GLY A 22 20.85 10.56 29.11
N ASP A 23 21.27 11.60 29.83
CA ASP A 23 22.42 12.41 29.44
C ASP A 23 23.67 11.52 29.42
N GLY A 24 24.33 11.48 28.26
CA GLY A 24 25.77 11.61 28.19
C GLY A 24 26.64 10.43 28.63
N GLU A 25 26.45 9.22 28.13
CA GLU A 25 27.58 8.34 27.82
C GLU A 25 27.30 7.56 26.53
N ARG A 26 28.31 7.48 25.66
CA ARG A 26 28.24 6.82 24.35
C ARG A 26 28.09 5.31 24.52
N TRP A 27 26.87 4.85 24.79
CA TRP A 27 26.49 3.48 24.53
C TRP A 27 26.42 3.28 23.01
N THR A 28 27.07 2.23 22.51
CA THR A 28 27.00 1.91 21.08
C THR A 28 25.52 1.67 20.72
N ALA A 29 25.11 2.07 19.50
CA ALA A 29 23.70 2.04 19.09
C ALA A 29 23.00 0.69 19.37
N ARG A 30 23.71 -0.44 19.24
CA ARG A 30 23.17 -1.79 19.53
C ARG A 30 22.79 -1.98 20.99
N THR A 31 23.57 -1.38 21.86
CA THR A 31 23.49 -1.53 23.30
C THR A 31 22.34 -0.63 23.81
N ALA A 32 22.21 0.60 23.28
CA ALA A 32 21.06 1.48 23.55
C ALA A 32 19.72 0.90 23.07
N VAL A 33 19.71 0.20 21.93
CA VAL A 33 18.53 -0.51 21.42
C VAL A 33 18.12 -1.66 22.35
N ALA A 34 19.06 -2.51 22.79
CA ALA A 34 18.76 -3.63 23.68
C ALA A 34 18.23 -3.16 25.05
N ALA A 35 18.83 -2.11 25.63
CA ALA A 35 18.35 -1.53 26.89
C ALA A 35 16.94 -0.91 26.74
N HIS A 36 16.65 -0.31 25.58
CA HIS A 36 15.34 0.25 25.28
C HIS A 36 14.28 -0.83 25.04
N GLU A 37 14.60 -1.91 24.34
CA GLU A 37 13.71 -3.06 24.16
C GLU A 37 13.35 -3.72 25.49
N GLN A 38 14.34 -3.91 26.36
CA GLN A 38 14.12 -4.42 27.71
C GLN A 38 13.21 -3.49 28.53
N ALA A 39 13.47 -2.18 28.54
CA ALA A 39 12.63 -1.20 29.24
C ALA A 39 11.19 -1.17 28.71
N THR A 40 11.01 -1.37 27.40
CA THR A 40 9.68 -1.43 26.76
C THR A 40 8.93 -2.71 27.14
N GLN A 41 9.63 -3.85 27.23
CA GLN A 41 9.07 -5.11 27.69
C GLN A 41 8.64 -5.04 29.16
N GLU A 42 9.49 -4.46 30.02
CA GLU A 42 9.20 -4.25 31.44
C GLU A 42 8.02 -3.29 31.65
N ALA A 43 7.94 -2.19 30.88
CA ALA A 43 6.79 -1.29 30.88
C ALA A 43 5.49 -2.00 30.44
N GLY A 44 5.55 -2.82 29.39
CA GLY A 44 4.41 -3.62 28.93
C GLY A 44 3.93 -4.65 29.97
N GLN A 45 4.86 -5.26 30.71
CA GLN A 45 4.52 -6.17 31.82
C GLN A 45 3.90 -5.41 33.00
N ALA A 46 4.43 -4.24 33.35
CA ALA A 46 3.89 -3.40 34.41
C ALA A 46 2.45 -2.92 34.10
N VAL A 47 2.16 -2.53 32.85
CA VAL A 47 0.81 -2.16 32.41
C VAL A 47 -0.16 -3.34 32.49
N ARG A 48 0.27 -4.55 32.08
CA ARG A 48 -0.55 -5.77 32.20
C ARG A 48 -0.82 -6.15 33.66
N ALA A 49 0.17 -6.02 34.54
CA ALA A 49 -0.01 -6.25 35.97
C ALA A 49 -0.99 -5.23 36.59
N LEU A 50 -0.87 -3.95 36.24
CA LEU A 50 -1.79 -2.89 36.68
C LEU A 50 -3.22 -3.11 36.16
N ALA A 51 -3.37 -3.65 34.96
CA ALA A 51 -4.66 -4.00 34.35
C ALA A 51 -5.32 -5.20 35.06
N ALA A 52 -4.53 -6.16 35.54
CA ALA A 52 -5.01 -7.31 36.28
C ALA A 52 -5.51 -6.94 37.70
N ASP A 53 -4.90 -5.94 38.33
CA ASP A 53 -5.29 -5.46 39.68
C ASP A 53 -6.49 -4.48 39.68
N ALA A 54 -6.90 -3.94 38.53
CA ALA A 54 -7.94 -2.92 38.42
C ALA A 54 -9.34 -3.51 38.16
N THR A 55 -10.12 -3.76 39.21
CA THR A 55 -11.56 -4.09 39.10
C THR A 55 -12.38 -2.85 38.70
N GLY A 56 -12.45 -2.53 37.40
CA GLY A 56 -13.30 -1.45 36.87
C GLY A 56 -13.25 -1.32 35.33
N ALA A 57 -14.42 -1.31 34.69
CA ALA A 57 -14.58 -1.33 33.22
C ALA A 57 -13.95 -0.12 32.49
N GLY A 58 -13.87 1.05 33.14
CA GLY A 58 -13.29 2.27 32.53
C GLY A 58 -11.76 2.27 32.44
N SER A 59 -11.06 1.65 33.38
CA SER A 59 -9.59 1.52 33.36
C SER A 59 -9.11 0.34 32.51
N LEU A 60 -9.94 -0.70 32.38
CA LEU A 60 -9.71 -1.82 31.46
C LEU A 60 -9.68 -1.37 29.99
N GLY A 61 -10.53 -0.43 29.60
CA GLY A 61 -10.51 0.14 28.25
C GLY A 61 -9.22 0.90 27.95
N ALA A 62 -8.77 1.76 28.87
CA ALA A 62 -7.52 2.51 28.71
C ALA A 62 -6.27 1.59 28.69
N ALA A 63 -6.24 0.55 29.52
CA ALA A 63 -5.15 -0.43 29.51
C ALA A 63 -5.13 -1.29 28.24
N GLN A 64 -6.30 -1.65 27.70
CA GLN A 64 -6.42 -2.36 26.42
C GLN A 64 -5.95 -1.48 25.25
N SER A 65 -6.34 -0.20 25.21
CA SER A 65 -5.86 0.76 24.21
C SER A 65 -4.34 0.95 24.28
N ALA A 66 -3.76 1.02 25.48
CA ALA A 66 -2.32 1.11 25.67
C ALA A 66 -1.58 -0.16 25.21
N GLY A 67 -2.14 -1.35 25.50
CA GLY A 67 -1.61 -2.63 25.03
C GLY A 67 -1.67 -2.79 23.51
N ALA A 68 -2.75 -2.35 22.87
CA ALA A 68 -2.90 -2.33 21.43
C ALA A 68 -1.90 -1.38 20.77
N ALA A 69 -1.74 -0.17 21.31
CA ALA A 69 -0.76 0.81 20.82
C ALA A 69 0.69 0.28 20.95
N LEU A 70 1.01 -0.36 22.07
CA LEU A 70 2.32 -1.00 22.26
C LEU A 70 2.55 -2.11 21.23
N THR A 71 1.57 -2.99 21.03
CA THR A 71 1.64 -4.07 20.04
C THR A 71 1.89 -3.51 18.64
N LEU A 72 1.18 -2.44 18.25
CA LEU A 72 1.34 -1.82 16.93
C LEU A 72 2.75 -1.24 16.73
N VAL A 73 3.30 -0.55 17.73
CA VAL A 73 4.67 -0.02 17.67
C VAL A 73 5.68 -1.17 17.61
N THR A 74 5.52 -2.22 18.45
CA THR A 74 6.44 -3.36 18.47
C THR A 74 6.43 -4.10 17.14
N THR A 75 5.26 -4.41 16.58
CA THR A 75 5.13 -5.07 15.27
C THR A 75 5.76 -4.23 14.16
N ALA A 76 5.49 -2.92 14.12
CA ALA A 76 6.08 -2.04 13.12
C ALA A 76 7.62 -1.98 13.21
N ARG A 77 8.18 -2.06 14.42
CA ARG A 77 9.64 -2.16 14.61
C ARG A 77 10.21 -3.49 14.17
N THR A 78 9.54 -4.59 14.50
CA THR A 78 9.99 -5.93 14.08
C THR A 78 10.01 -6.03 12.56
N ASN A 79 9.00 -5.50 11.88
CA ASN A 79 8.94 -5.47 10.42
C ASN A 79 10.07 -4.62 9.83
N LEU A 80 10.31 -3.42 10.39
CA LEU A 80 11.40 -2.57 9.94
C LEU A 80 12.78 -3.23 10.13
N ALA A 81 12.99 -3.90 11.27
CA ALA A 81 14.24 -4.61 11.55
C ALA A 81 14.48 -5.75 10.55
N ALA A 82 13.45 -6.55 10.26
CA ALA A 82 13.52 -7.63 9.28
C ALA A 82 13.83 -7.11 7.87
N GLU A 83 13.21 -6.00 7.46
CA GLU A 83 13.43 -5.41 6.14
C GLU A 83 14.84 -4.79 6.03
N LEU A 84 15.35 -4.16 7.09
CA LEU A 84 16.73 -3.68 7.16
C LEU A 84 17.76 -4.83 7.03
N ASP A 85 17.49 -5.99 7.62
CA ASP A 85 18.37 -7.16 7.49
C ASP A 85 18.32 -7.76 6.07
N ALA A 86 17.14 -7.79 5.45
CA ALA A 86 16.98 -8.19 4.04
C ALA A 86 17.72 -7.23 3.09
N ALA A 87 17.62 -5.92 3.31
CA ALA A 87 18.31 -4.89 2.53
C ALA A 87 19.84 -5.03 2.63
N ARG A 88 20.39 -5.20 3.84
CA ARG A 88 21.83 -5.43 4.03
C ARG A 88 22.30 -6.70 3.34
N SER A 89 21.50 -7.76 3.38
CA SER A 89 21.81 -9.03 2.71
C SER A 89 21.84 -8.86 1.18
N ALA A 90 20.87 -8.14 0.61
CA ALA A 90 20.83 -7.82 -0.81
C ALA A 90 22.04 -6.98 -1.25
N LEU A 91 22.40 -5.93 -0.49
CA LEU A 91 23.58 -5.10 -0.75
C LEU A 91 24.91 -5.86 -0.65
N ALA A 92 24.99 -6.88 0.21
CA ALA A 92 26.17 -7.72 0.36
C ALA A 92 26.28 -8.79 -0.75
N ALA A 93 25.14 -9.31 -1.23
CA ALA A 93 25.08 -10.27 -2.32
C ALA A 93 25.29 -9.62 -3.69
N ASP A 94 24.95 -8.33 -3.81
CA ASP A 94 25.11 -7.56 -5.03
C ASP A 94 26.58 -7.19 -5.29
N THR A 95 27.21 -7.88 -6.24
CA THR A 95 28.58 -7.61 -6.71
C THR A 95 28.63 -7.08 -8.16
N VAL A 96 27.47 -6.94 -8.81
CA VAL A 96 27.38 -6.81 -10.27
C VAL A 96 26.64 -5.54 -10.70
N THR A 97 25.79 -4.95 -9.86
CA THR A 97 25.01 -3.76 -10.22
C THR A 97 25.70 -2.45 -9.79
N PRO A 98 26.40 -1.72 -10.67
CA PRO A 98 26.81 -0.36 -10.39
C PRO A 98 25.64 0.61 -10.64
N GLY A 99 25.50 1.63 -9.78
CA GLY A 99 24.69 2.82 -10.08
C GLY A 99 23.59 3.13 -9.09
N GLU A 100 22.59 3.85 -9.60
CA GLU A 100 21.52 4.53 -8.85
C GLU A 100 20.66 3.60 -7.95
N PRO A 101 20.26 2.38 -8.37
CA PRO A 101 19.41 1.52 -7.53
C PRO A 101 20.10 1.04 -6.25
N ARG A 102 21.39 0.73 -6.34
CA ARG A 102 22.19 0.32 -5.19
C ARG A 102 22.37 1.48 -4.20
N ALA A 103 22.72 2.67 -4.72
CA ALA A 103 22.89 3.86 -3.90
C ALA A 103 21.57 4.29 -3.22
N ALA A 104 20.43 4.12 -3.90
CA ALA A 104 19.11 4.37 -3.32
C ALA A 104 18.80 3.41 -2.16
N LEU A 105 19.08 2.11 -2.32
CA LEU A 105 18.91 1.14 -1.23
C LEU A 105 19.83 1.43 -0.04
N GLU A 106 21.09 1.80 -0.28
CA GLU A 106 22.03 2.21 0.78
C GLU A 106 21.51 3.44 1.55
N ALA A 107 21.06 4.48 0.84
CA ALA A 107 20.52 5.70 1.44
C ALA A 107 19.25 5.45 2.25
N GLU A 108 18.31 4.65 1.73
CA GLU A 108 17.08 4.30 2.43
C GLU A 108 17.34 3.42 3.66
N THR A 109 18.29 2.49 3.56
CA THR A 109 18.72 1.65 4.69
C THR A 109 19.34 2.49 5.81
N GLU A 110 20.17 3.49 5.47
CA GLU A 110 20.77 4.40 6.45
C GLU A 110 19.71 5.31 7.09
N ALA A 111 18.84 5.92 6.29
CA ALA A 111 17.77 6.79 6.77
C ALA A 111 16.80 6.03 7.70
N ALA A 112 16.46 4.79 7.36
CA ALA A 112 15.59 3.96 8.17
C ALA A 112 16.27 3.46 9.46
N ALA A 113 17.57 3.17 9.43
CA ALA A 113 18.34 2.81 10.62
C ALA A 113 18.52 3.99 11.60
N ALA A 114 18.45 5.24 11.11
CA ALA A 114 18.51 6.45 11.92
C ALA A 114 17.19 6.78 12.64
N ILE A 115 16.10 6.04 12.38
CA ILE A 115 14.80 6.29 12.99
C ILE A 115 14.88 6.03 14.50
N GLY A 116 14.64 7.10 15.26
CA GLY A 116 14.75 7.07 16.72
C GLY A 116 13.66 6.24 17.40
N ALA A 117 13.94 5.88 18.65
CA ALA A 117 13.07 5.11 19.52
C ALA A 117 11.74 5.79 19.90
N SER A 118 11.48 7.02 19.45
CA SER A 118 10.20 7.72 19.63
C SER A 118 9.32 7.73 18.37
N ALA A 119 9.73 7.02 17.31
CA ALA A 119 8.99 6.99 16.05
C ALA A 119 7.61 6.35 16.20
N SER A 120 6.63 6.94 15.52
CA SER A 120 5.27 6.41 15.45
C SER A 120 5.20 5.12 14.62
N PRO A 121 4.19 4.27 14.81
CA PRO A 121 3.97 3.11 13.94
C PRO A 121 3.89 3.47 12.45
N ALA A 122 3.25 4.59 12.12
CA ALA A 122 3.14 5.06 10.74
C ALA A 122 4.51 5.43 10.15
N SER A 123 5.37 6.09 10.93
CA SER A 123 6.73 6.43 10.51
C SER A 123 7.59 5.19 10.30
N LEU A 124 7.45 4.18 11.16
CA LEU A 124 8.14 2.89 11.04
C LEU A 124 7.65 2.10 9.82
N ALA A 125 6.34 2.09 9.56
CA ALA A 125 5.74 1.44 8.40
C ALA A 125 6.17 2.13 7.09
N ALA A 126 6.17 3.47 7.04
CA ALA A 126 6.64 4.22 5.88
C ALA A 126 8.12 3.97 5.58
N ALA A 127 8.96 3.86 6.62
CA ALA A 127 10.36 3.49 6.45
C ALA A 127 10.54 2.07 5.93
N THR A 128 9.73 1.13 6.43
CA THR A 128 9.72 -0.27 5.96
C THR A 128 9.37 -0.31 4.47
N ALA A 129 8.34 0.42 4.05
CA ALA A 129 7.91 0.48 2.66
C ALA A 129 8.98 1.06 1.73
N ARG A 130 9.67 2.14 2.13
CA ARG A 130 10.75 2.74 1.33
C ARG A 130 11.95 1.80 1.15
N VAL A 131 12.38 1.14 2.22
CA VAL A 131 13.48 0.14 2.15
C VAL A 131 13.06 -1.03 1.26
N HIS A 132 11.81 -1.50 1.38
CA HIS A 132 11.27 -2.57 0.55
C HIS A 132 11.24 -2.20 -0.94
N ALA A 133 10.75 -1.01 -1.28
CA ALA A 133 10.71 -0.51 -2.65
C ALA A 133 12.11 -0.37 -3.26
N ALA A 134 13.07 0.20 -2.51
CA ALA A 134 14.45 0.32 -2.97
C ALA A 134 15.12 -1.05 -3.19
N ARG A 135 14.79 -2.04 -2.37
CA ARG A 135 15.29 -3.41 -2.52
C ARG A 135 14.69 -4.11 -3.73
N ALA A 136 13.39 -3.93 -3.98
CA ALA A 136 12.74 -4.44 -5.18
C ALA A 136 13.32 -3.83 -6.46
N ALA A 137 13.62 -2.52 -6.45
CA ALA A 137 14.27 -1.83 -7.56
C ALA A 137 15.67 -2.37 -7.84
N LEU A 138 16.45 -2.68 -6.79
CA LEU A 138 17.76 -3.34 -6.96
C LEU A 138 17.62 -4.74 -7.56
N ALA A 139 16.66 -5.54 -7.10
CA ALA A 139 16.41 -6.88 -7.64
C ALA A 139 16.00 -6.84 -9.13
N ALA A 140 15.11 -5.92 -9.51
CA ALA A 140 14.73 -5.73 -10.91
C ALA A 140 15.93 -5.32 -11.78
N ALA A 141 16.80 -4.43 -11.28
CA ALA A 141 18.02 -4.04 -12.00
C ALA A 141 19.01 -5.20 -12.18
N GLN A 142 19.06 -6.14 -11.23
CA GLN A 142 19.88 -7.35 -11.32
C GLN A 142 19.37 -8.29 -12.41
N GLU A 143 18.05 -8.48 -12.52
CA GLU A 143 17.44 -9.29 -13.57
C GLU A 143 17.73 -8.72 -14.97
N THR A 144 17.60 -7.41 -15.16
CA THR A 144 17.92 -6.75 -16.44
C THR A 144 19.41 -6.86 -16.80
N ALA A 145 20.30 -6.80 -15.81
CA ALA A 145 21.73 -6.95 -16.02
C ALA A 145 22.10 -8.39 -16.42
N THR A 146 21.40 -9.40 -15.89
CA THR A 146 21.62 -10.80 -16.30
C THR A 146 21.11 -11.09 -17.71
N ASP A 147 20.03 -10.44 -18.15
CA ASP A 147 19.44 -10.64 -19.48
C ASP A 147 20.31 -10.03 -20.60
N GLN A 148 20.91 -8.86 -20.33
CA GLN A 148 21.86 -8.20 -21.24
C GLN A 148 23.18 -8.97 -21.45
N THR A 149 23.49 -9.95 -20.59
CA THR A 149 24.69 -10.80 -20.76
C THR A 149 24.44 -12.07 -21.57
N SER A 150 23.18 -12.38 -21.88
CA SER A 150 22.79 -13.67 -22.47
C SER A 150 22.33 -13.61 -23.93
N ASP A 151 22.20 -12.44 -24.55
CA ASP A 151 21.82 -12.36 -25.97
C ASP A 151 22.73 -11.45 -26.80
N SER A 152 23.54 -12.09 -27.64
CA SER A 152 24.09 -11.52 -28.86
C SER A 152 24.00 -12.57 -29.94
N PRO A 153 23.39 -12.23 -31.09
CA PRO A 153 24.25 -11.94 -32.22
C PRO A 153 23.87 -10.66 -32.98
N ALA A 154 24.89 -10.10 -33.61
CA ALA A 154 24.81 -8.95 -34.51
C ALA A 154 23.89 -9.18 -35.72
N VAL A 155 23.02 -8.22 -36.02
CA VAL A 155 22.51 -7.97 -37.38
C VAL A 155 22.45 -6.46 -37.62
N GLU A 156 22.92 -6.08 -38.80
CA GLU A 156 23.16 -4.73 -39.29
C GLU A 156 21.95 -3.79 -39.24
N THR A 157 22.27 -2.54 -38.90
CA THR A 157 21.44 -1.34 -38.98
C THR A 157 20.85 -1.11 -40.37
N VAL A 158 19.52 -1.08 -40.45
CA VAL A 158 18.80 -0.21 -41.39
C VAL A 158 17.93 0.73 -40.55
N THR A 159 18.41 1.95 -40.37
CA THR A 159 17.68 3.08 -39.82
C THR A 159 16.55 3.47 -40.76
N GLU A 160 15.35 2.94 -40.52
CA GLU A 160 14.10 3.61 -40.86
C GLU A 160 13.66 4.37 -39.62
N ALA A 161 13.53 5.69 -39.74
CA ALA A 161 13.18 6.56 -38.63
C ALA A 161 11.81 6.17 -38.09
N ALA A 162 11.80 5.50 -36.94
CA ALA A 162 10.59 5.32 -36.15
C ALA A 162 9.98 6.71 -35.91
N PRO A 163 8.67 6.90 -36.13
CA PRO A 163 8.00 8.11 -35.66
C PRO A 163 8.25 8.23 -34.16
N PRO A 164 8.34 9.46 -33.60
CA PRO A 164 8.62 9.63 -32.19
C PRO A 164 7.62 8.80 -31.40
N ALA A 165 8.11 7.94 -30.51
CA ALA A 165 7.29 7.18 -29.58
C ALA A 165 6.33 8.18 -28.94
N GLN A 166 5.05 8.09 -29.31
CA GLN A 166 4.02 8.83 -28.61
C GLN A 166 4.12 8.37 -27.17
N SER A 167 4.45 9.31 -26.27
CA SER A 167 4.44 9.04 -24.84
C SER A 167 3.11 8.39 -24.50
N CYS A 168 3.13 7.22 -23.88
CA CYS A 168 1.93 6.61 -23.33
C CYS A 168 1.48 7.46 -22.14
N ALA A 169 0.75 8.53 -22.44
CA ALA A 169 0.24 9.48 -21.48
C ALA A 169 -1.26 9.31 -21.36
N THR A 170 -1.79 9.56 -20.16
CA THR A 170 -3.22 9.56 -19.93
C THR A 170 -3.90 10.69 -20.70
N THR A 171 -5.13 10.42 -21.16
CA THR A 171 -6.03 11.43 -21.73
C THR A 171 -6.67 12.30 -20.65
N TYR A 172 -6.57 11.90 -19.39
CA TYR A 172 -7.04 12.64 -18.23
C TYR A 172 -6.15 13.83 -17.89
N THR A 173 -6.74 15.02 -17.78
CA THR A 173 -6.03 16.25 -17.40
C THR A 173 -6.60 16.89 -16.13
N GLY A 174 -7.43 16.17 -15.37
CA GLY A 174 -8.05 16.65 -14.15
C GLY A 174 -7.13 16.52 -12.91
N PRO A 175 -7.63 16.88 -11.72
CA PRO A 175 -6.91 16.64 -10.47
C PRO A 175 -6.73 15.13 -10.23
N PRO A 176 -5.61 14.67 -9.64
CA PRO A 176 -5.44 13.26 -9.39
C PRO A 176 -6.51 12.76 -8.41
N PHE A 177 -7.00 11.56 -8.67
CA PHE A 177 -7.89 10.84 -7.79
C PHE A 177 -7.29 9.48 -7.43
N TYR A 178 -7.68 8.98 -6.27
CA TYR A 178 -7.10 7.79 -5.68
C TYR A 178 -8.20 6.89 -5.14
N THR A 179 -7.86 5.62 -4.90
CA THR A 179 -8.81 4.68 -4.30
C THR A 179 -9.02 5.02 -2.82
N SER A 180 -10.21 4.72 -2.31
CA SER A 180 -10.52 4.91 -0.90
C SER A 180 -10.22 3.66 -0.08
N ALA A 181 -9.79 3.84 1.16
CA ALA A 181 -9.86 2.78 2.16
C ALA A 181 -11.30 2.68 2.72
N PRO A 182 -11.85 1.48 2.96
CA PRO A 182 -13.15 1.34 3.59
C PRO A 182 -13.10 1.76 5.06
N THR A 183 -14.21 2.30 5.57
CA THR A 183 -14.32 2.72 6.98
C THR A 183 -14.80 1.55 7.85
N ALA A 184 -14.46 1.56 9.14
CA ALA A 184 -14.86 0.47 10.04
C ALA A 184 -16.39 0.36 10.21
N ASP A 185 -17.07 1.50 10.25
CA ASP A 185 -18.49 1.62 10.60
C ASP A 185 -19.40 1.90 9.39
N GLY A 186 -18.97 1.52 8.18
CA GLY A 186 -19.77 1.68 6.96
C GLY A 186 -21.13 0.98 7.05
N ASP A 187 -22.20 1.63 6.59
CA ASP A 187 -23.56 1.09 6.64
C ASP A 187 -23.92 0.18 5.46
N GLY A 188 -22.97 0.00 4.52
CA GLY A 188 -23.14 -0.84 3.34
C GLY A 188 -23.80 -0.11 2.16
N SER A 189 -24.17 1.16 2.30
CA SER A 189 -24.64 1.98 1.19
C SER A 189 -23.50 2.36 0.24
N ASN A 190 -23.86 2.87 -0.94
CA ASN A 190 -22.91 3.20 -2.00
C ASN A 190 -21.95 4.33 -1.55
N GLY A 191 -20.67 4.00 -1.44
CA GLY A 191 -19.63 4.89 -0.92
C GLY A 191 -19.43 4.80 0.60
N HIS A 192 -20.12 3.89 1.28
CA HIS A 192 -20.06 3.67 2.72
C HIS A 192 -19.95 2.18 3.08
N LEU A 193 -19.12 1.43 2.37
CA LEU A 193 -18.91 0.01 2.65
C LEU A 193 -18.05 -0.20 3.91
N PRO A 194 -18.46 -1.12 4.81
CA PRO A 194 -17.67 -1.44 5.99
C PRO A 194 -16.43 -2.24 5.62
N ALA A 195 -15.33 -2.02 6.34
CA ALA A 195 -14.08 -2.78 6.15
C ALA A 195 -14.26 -4.30 6.27
N SER A 196 -15.26 -4.76 7.03
CA SER A 196 -15.61 -6.19 7.17
C SER A 196 -16.16 -6.84 5.89
N ALA A 197 -16.64 -6.05 4.93
CA ALA A 197 -17.15 -6.52 3.65
C ALA A 197 -16.10 -6.44 2.51
N MET A 198 -14.91 -5.94 2.83
CA MET A 198 -13.91 -5.53 1.84
C MET A 198 -12.61 -6.30 2.02
N THR A 199 -11.88 -6.46 0.94
CA THR A 199 -10.58 -7.14 0.94
C THR A 199 -9.59 -6.34 0.10
N ALA A 200 -8.41 -6.14 0.66
CA ALA A 200 -7.30 -5.55 -0.05
C ALA A 200 -6.76 -6.55 -1.09
N LEU A 201 -6.46 -6.06 -2.28
CA LEU A 201 -5.77 -6.82 -3.31
C LEU A 201 -4.30 -7.01 -2.94
N SER A 202 -3.73 -8.14 -3.35
CA SER A 202 -2.44 -8.62 -2.86
C SER A 202 -1.22 -8.06 -3.60
N TRP A 203 -1.41 -7.55 -4.83
CA TRP A 203 -0.30 -7.28 -5.75
C TRP A 203 -0.05 -5.80 -6.05
N SER A 204 -0.93 -4.89 -5.63
CA SER A 204 -0.79 -3.48 -6.01
C SER A 204 -1.43 -2.52 -5.00
N VAL A 205 -0.93 -1.30 -5.04
CA VAL A 205 -1.38 -0.12 -4.28
C VAL A 205 -1.47 1.06 -5.25
N ASP A 206 -2.23 2.09 -4.89
CA ASP A 206 -2.22 3.34 -5.65
C ASP A 206 -0.92 4.14 -5.44
N ASP A 207 -0.78 5.28 -6.14
CA ASP A 207 0.39 6.15 -6.05
C ASP A 207 0.63 6.74 -4.65
N LEU A 208 -0.37 6.70 -3.76
CA LEU A 208 -0.25 7.12 -2.36
C LEU A 208 0.08 5.95 -1.42
N GLY A 209 0.22 4.74 -1.95
CA GLY A 209 0.48 3.52 -1.18
C GLY A 209 -0.77 2.95 -0.51
N THR A 210 -1.96 3.38 -0.90
CA THR A 210 -3.23 2.82 -0.42
C THR A 210 -3.48 1.48 -1.12
N PRO A 211 -3.72 0.38 -0.39
CA PRO A 211 -4.17 -0.86 -1.03
C PRO A 211 -5.46 -0.65 -1.80
N PHE A 212 -5.57 -1.31 -2.95
CA PHE A 212 -6.84 -1.38 -3.67
C PHE A 212 -7.81 -2.29 -2.91
N TYR A 213 -9.02 -1.79 -2.66
CA TYR A 213 -10.05 -2.51 -1.94
C TYR A 213 -11.24 -2.79 -2.85
N LEU A 214 -11.74 -4.02 -2.77
CA LEU A 214 -12.99 -4.43 -3.40
C LEU A 214 -13.83 -5.21 -2.41
N ARG A 215 -15.12 -5.37 -2.71
CA ARG A 215 -15.96 -6.32 -1.99
C ARG A 215 -15.31 -7.69 -2.05
N SER A 216 -15.32 -8.45 -0.96
CA SER A 216 -14.47 -9.65 -0.82
C SER A 216 -14.64 -10.70 -1.94
N ASP A 217 -15.86 -10.85 -2.48
CA ASP A 217 -16.13 -11.73 -3.61
C ASP A 217 -15.52 -11.22 -4.92
N ALA A 218 -15.68 -9.93 -5.21
CA ALA A 218 -15.06 -9.25 -6.34
C ALA A 218 -13.52 -9.28 -6.23
N ALA A 219 -12.96 -9.03 -5.04
CA ALA A 219 -11.53 -9.13 -4.79
C ALA A 219 -10.99 -10.53 -5.11
N ALA A 220 -11.63 -11.57 -4.57
CA ALA A 220 -11.23 -12.96 -4.82
C ALA A 220 -11.35 -13.34 -6.30
N ALA A 221 -12.35 -12.81 -7.01
CA ALA A 221 -12.49 -12.99 -8.44
C ALA A 221 -11.38 -12.30 -9.23
N LEU A 222 -11.02 -11.07 -8.85
CA LEU A 222 -9.98 -10.31 -9.52
C LEU A 222 -8.58 -10.88 -9.28
N GLU A 223 -8.30 -11.44 -8.11
CA GLU A 223 -7.04 -12.17 -7.84
C GLU A 223 -6.85 -13.35 -8.81
N ARG A 224 -7.93 -14.08 -9.12
CA ARG A 224 -7.90 -15.18 -10.10
C ARG A 224 -7.71 -14.65 -11.52
N LEU A 225 -8.39 -13.55 -11.89
CA LEU A 225 -8.19 -12.88 -13.18
C LEU A 225 -6.74 -12.42 -13.32
N ASN A 226 -6.19 -11.76 -12.31
CA ASN A 226 -4.82 -11.25 -12.29
C ASN A 226 -3.78 -12.38 -12.41
N THR A 227 -4.02 -13.53 -11.78
CA THR A 227 -3.16 -14.71 -11.95
C THR A 227 -3.11 -15.15 -13.42
N ALA A 228 -4.25 -15.22 -14.10
CA ALA A 228 -4.32 -15.60 -15.50
C ALA A 228 -3.75 -14.51 -16.44
N PHE A 229 -4.03 -13.25 -16.14
CA PHE A 229 -3.45 -12.11 -16.86
C PHE A 229 -1.92 -12.10 -16.76
N THR A 230 -1.38 -12.34 -15.56
CA THR A 230 0.08 -12.42 -15.33
C THR A 230 0.71 -13.57 -16.10
N ALA A 231 0.02 -14.71 -16.21
CA ALA A 231 0.50 -15.84 -17.00
C ALA A 231 0.55 -15.53 -18.51
N GLU A 232 -0.36 -14.69 -19.01
CA GLU A 232 -0.39 -14.26 -20.42
C GLU A 232 0.66 -13.17 -20.71
N PHE A 233 0.70 -12.11 -19.91
CA PHE A 233 1.46 -10.89 -20.22
C PHE A 233 2.80 -10.77 -19.49
N GLY A 234 3.10 -11.68 -18.55
CA GLY A 234 4.35 -11.66 -17.79
C GLY A 234 4.42 -10.56 -16.72
N HIS A 235 3.34 -9.80 -16.52
CA HIS A 235 3.24 -8.76 -15.49
C HIS A 235 1.83 -8.72 -14.88
N PRO A 236 1.65 -8.23 -13.64
CA PRO A 236 0.33 -8.10 -13.05
C PRO A 236 -0.54 -7.09 -13.79
N LEU A 237 -1.86 -7.27 -13.66
CA LEU A 237 -2.86 -6.33 -14.12
C LEU A 237 -2.69 -4.98 -13.41
N GLY A 238 -2.56 -3.91 -14.19
CA GLY A 238 -2.51 -2.55 -13.67
C GLY A 238 -3.88 -2.12 -13.15
N LEU A 239 -3.89 -1.33 -12.09
CA LEU A 239 -5.11 -0.76 -11.49
C LEU A 239 -4.89 0.74 -11.27
N ASP A 240 -5.95 1.52 -11.48
CA ASP A 240 -5.97 2.97 -11.24
C ASP A 240 -6.95 3.30 -10.11
N LEU A 241 -8.20 2.85 -10.23
CA LEU A 241 -9.25 3.11 -9.23
C LEU A 241 -10.03 1.84 -8.91
N THR A 242 -10.34 1.63 -7.63
CA THR A 242 -11.23 0.56 -7.15
C THR A 242 -12.36 1.12 -6.30
N TYR A 243 -12.55 0.66 -5.07
CA TYR A 243 -13.54 1.24 -4.16
C TYR A 243 -13.31 2.74 -3.98
N ARG A 244 -14.41 3.50 -4.10
CA ARG A 244 -14.44 4.94 -3.92
C ARG A 244 -15.52 5.31 -2.92
N ASP A 245 -15.13 5.98 -1.84
CA ASP A 245 -16.08 6.45 -0.83
C ASP A 245 -16.96 7.61 -1.36
N TYR A 246 -18.01 7.91 -0.61
CA TYR A 246 -19.01 8.90 -1.01
C TYR A 246 -18.40 10.31 -1.17
N ASP A 247 -17.53 10.74 -0.25
CA ASP A 247 -16.94 12.08 -0.29
C ASP A 247 -15.97 12.24 -1.47
N THR A 248 -15.24 11.19 -1.81
CA THR A 248 -14.39 11.13 -3.00
C THR A 248 -15.25 11.17 -4.26
N GLN A 249 -16.40 10.50 -4.30
CA GLN A 249 -17.35 10.61 -5.40
C GLN A 249 -17.92 12.03 -5.54
N VAL A 250 -18.20 12.73 -4.44
CA VAL A 250 -18.60 14.14 -4.46
C VAL A 250 -17.51 15.01 -5.07
N ALA A 251 -16.26 14.82 -4.67
CA ALA A 251 -15.12 15.55 -5.22
C ALA A 251 -14.92 15.27 -6.72
N MET A 252 -15.03 14.01 -7.14
CA MET A 252 -14.98 13.63 -8.56
C MET A 252 -16.11 14.25 -9.37
N ARG A 253 -17.35 14.21 -8.88
CA ARG A 253 -18.49 14.82 -9.57
C ARG A 253 -18.32 16.34 -9.71
N ALA A 254 -17.75 16.99 -8.71
CA ALA A 254 -17.45 18.42 -8.78
C ALA A 254 -16.37 18.74 -9.83
N ALA A 255 -15.35 17.88 -9.98
CA ALA A 255 -14.27 18.08 -10.94
C ALA A 255 -14.65 17.70 -12.38
N LEU A 256 -15.40 16.60 -12.57
CA LEU A 256 -15.62 15.96 -13.88
C LEU A 256 -17.02 16.19 -14.43
N GLY A 257 -17.93 16.79 -13.67
CA GLY A 257 -19.31 17.00 -14.09
C GLY A 257 -20.00 15.67 -14.41
N THR A 258 -20.76 15.62 -15.50
CA THR A 258 -21.60 14.45 -15.85
C THR A 258 -20.82 13.21 -16.29
N ILE A 259 -19.50 13.30 -16.46
CA ILE A 259 -18.65 12.12 -16.71
C ILE A 259 -18.66 11.22 -15.46
N ALA A 260 -18.51 11.82 -14.27
CA ALA A 260 -18.61 11.09 -13.03
C ALA A 260 -20.08 10.88 -12.65
N ALA A 261 -20.41 9.68 -12.15
CA ALA A 261 -21.73 9.35 -11.65
C ALA A 261 -22.20 10.30 -10.51
N GLU A 262 -23.51 10.35 -10.28
CA GLU A 262 -24.05 11.07 -9.12
C GLU A 262 -23.59 10.39 -7.82
N PRO A 263 -23.22 11.15 -6.77
CA PRO A 263 -22.86 10.57 -5.48
C PRO A 263 -23.90 9.56 -4.98
N GLY A 264 -23.42 8.40 -4.54
CA GLY A 264 -24.27 7.28 -4.12
C GLY A 264 -24.83 6.41 -5.26
N THR A 265 -24.47 6.66 -6.53
CA THR A 265 -24.93 5.85 -7.68
C THR A 265 -23.80 5.19 -8.47
N SER A 266 -22.54 5.49 -8.17
CA SER A 266 -21.38 4.92 -8.87
C SER A 266 -21.16 3.45 -8.53
N THR A 267 -20.85 2.60 -9.52
CA THR A 267 -20.48 1.20 -9.25
C THR A 267 -19.21 1.09 -8.38
N HIS A 268 -18.29 2.05 -8.44
CA HIS A 268 -17.11 2.08 -7.55
C HIS A 268 -17.46 2.14 -6.07
N GLY A 269 -18.50 2.89 -5.71
CA GLY A 269 -18.95 2.95 -4.31
C GLY A 269 -19.63 1.68 -3.82
N THR A 270 -19.90 0.72 -4.71
CA THR A 270 -20.35 -0.63 -4.34
C THR A 270 -19.21 -1.64 -4.17
N GLY A 271 -17.95 -1.22 -4.39
CA GLY A 271 -16.79 -2.11 -4.30
C GLY A 271 -16.76 -3.18 -5.38
N LEU A 272 -17.43 -2.94 -6.51
CA LEU A 272 -17.62 -3.89 -7.61
C LEU A 272 -17.06 -3.40 -8.94
N ALA A 273 -16.39 -2.26 -8.97
CA ALA A 273 -15.80 -1.71 -10.18
C ALA A 273 -14.31 -1.52 -10.02
N ILE A 274 -13.62 -1.66 -11.14
CA ILE A 274 -12.23 -1.26 -11.31
C ILE A 274 -12.12 -0.36 -12.54
N ASP A 275 -11.21 0.60 -12.44
CA ASP A 275 -10.63 1.27 -13.59
C ASP A 275 -9.19 0.80 -13.72
N LEU A 276 -8.83 0.36 -14.92
CA LEU A 276 -7.44 0.14 -15.31
C LEU A 276 -6.78 1.49 -15.61
N PRO A 277 -5.44 1.58 -15.65
CA PRO A 277 -4.75 2.80 -16.04
C PRO A 277 -5.29 3.34 -17.35
N GLU A 278 -5.67 4.63 -17.36
CA GLU A 278 -6.14 5.34 -18.55
C GLU A 278 -4.96 5.60 -19.51
N LEU A 279 -4.35 4.52 -20.00
CA LEU A 279 -3.16 4.53 -20.85
C LEU A 279 -3.54 3.92 -22.21
N PRO A 280 -3.83 4.75 -23.23
CA PRO A 280 -4.31 4.27 -24.53
C PRO A 280 -3.39 3.24 -25.21
N CYS A 281 -2.09 3.29 -24.95
CA CYS A 281 -1.14 2.35 -25.54
C CYS A 281 -1.17 0.95 -24.89
N SER A 282 -1.61 0.85 -23.62
CA SER A 282 -1.56 -0.39 -22.84
C SER A 282 -2.95 -1.00 -22.64
N TYR A 283 -3.95 -0.17 -22.32
CA TYR A 283 -5.32 -0.60 -22.03
C TYR A 283 -6.39 0.04 -22.94
N GLY A 284 -5.98 0.81 -23.95
CA GLY A 284 -6.87 1.46 -24.90
C GLY A 284 -7.71 0.50 -25.75
N TRP A 285 -8.58 1.07 -26.59
CA TRP A 285 -9.63 0.34 -27.33
C TRP A 285 -9.15 -0.91 -28.09
N ASP A 286 -7.97 -0.82 -28.71
CA ASP A 286 -7.43 -1.84 -29.61
C ASP A 286 -6.11 -2.44 -29.08
N THR A 287 -5.94 -2.49 -27.75
CA THR A 287 -4.73 -3.07 -27.15
C THR A 287 -4.90 -4.56 -26.85
N PRO A 288 -3.81 -5.35 -26.94
CA PRO A 288 -3.84 -6.78 -26.61
C PRO A 288 -4.38 -7.07 -25.20
N ALA A 289 -4.01 -6.25 -24.21
CA ALA A 289 -4.48 -6.43 -22.84
C ALA A 289 -6.00 -6.24 -22.73
N ARG A 290 -6.56 -5.21 -23.39
CA ARG A 290 -8.01 -4.97 -23.39
C ARG A 290 -8.76 -6.08 -24.13
N ASP A 291 -8.26 -6.49 -25.29
CA ASP A 291 -8.87 -7.57 -26.07
C ASP A 291 -8.89 -8.89 -25.29
N TRP A 292 -7.81 -9.19 -24.55
CA TRP A 292 -7.74 -10.36 -23.67
C TRP A 292 -8.76 -10.26 -22.54
N LEU A 293 -8.87 -9.10 -21.87
CA LEU A 293 -9.84 -8.89 -20.80
C LEU A 293 -11.29 -8.98 -21.29
N LEU A 294 -11.59 -8.52 -22.51
CA LEU A 294 -12.91 -8.70 -23.10
C LEU A 294 -13.24 -10.17 -23.40
N GLN A 295 -12.25 -10.96 -23.78
CA GLN A 295 -12.40 -12.39 -24.10
C GLN A 295 -12.50 -13.25 -22.84
N HIS A 296 -11.69 -12.97 -21.82
CA HIS A 296 -11.52 -13.83 -20.66
C HIS A 296 -12.11 -13.27 -19.36
N GLY A 297 -12.34 -11.97 -19.26
CA GLY A 297 -12.80 -11.33 -18.02
C GLY A 297 -14.08 -11.96 -17.46
N ALA A 298 -15.03 -12.29 -18.35
CA ALA A 298 -16.31 -12.88 -17.97
C ALA A 298 -16.18 -14.26 -17.32
N ASP A 299 -15.13 -15.03 -17.64
CA ASP A 299 -14.85 -16.33 -17.00
C ASP A 299 -14.50 -16.16 -15.50
N TYR A 300 -14.12 -14.95 -15.10
CA TYR A 300 -13.85 -14.56 -13.74
C TYR A 300 -14.92 -13.61 -13.16
N GLY A 301 -16.01 -13.39 -13.89
CA GLY A 301 -17.10 -12.50 -13.47
C GLY A 301 -16.83 -11.01 -13.66
N TRP A 302 -15.76 -10.61 -14.36
CA TRP A 302 -15.43 -9.20 -14.64
C TRP A 302 -15.77 -8.85 -16.09
N VAL A 303 -16.60 -7.83 -16.31
CA VAL A 303 -17.06 -7.46 -17.65
C VAL A 303 -16.85 -5.98 -17.93
N SER A 304 -16.51 -5.65 -19.17
CA SER A 304 -16.66 -4.28 -19.67
C SER A 304 -18.13 -4.06 -20.05
N PRO A 305 -18.87 -3.23 -19.29
CA PRO A 305 -20.30 -3.06 -19.50
C PRO A 305 -20.57 -2.36 -20.83
N SER A 306 -21.72 -2.65 -21.45
CA SER A 306 -22.03 -2.15 -22.80
C SER A 306 -22.02 -0.62 -22.91
N TRP A 307 -22.38 0.08 -21.84
CA TRP A 307 -22.35 1.54 -21.79
C TRP A 307 -20.94 2.13 -21.82
N ALA A 308 -19.94 1.37 -21.35
CA ALA A 308 -18.53 1.77 -21.28
C ALA A 308 -17.75 1.42 -22.55
N ARG A 309 -18.33 0.67 -23.49
CA ARG A 309 -17.65 0.30 -24.75
C ARG A 309 -17.51 1.52 -25.66
N ALA A 310 -16.67 1.41 -26.71
CA ALA A 310 -16.39 2.51 -27.65
C ALA A 310 -17.65 3.16 -28.26
N SER A 311 -18.71 2.37 -28.49
CA SER A 311 -20.01 2.82 -29.02
C SER A 311 -21.08 3.03 -27.93
N GLY A 312 -20.69 2.96 -26.66
CA GLY A 312 -21.56 3.09 -25.51
C GLY A 312 -21.96 4.54 -25.21
N SER A 313 -22.85 4.72 -24.24
CA SER A 313 -23.35 6.03 -23.84
C SER A 313 -22.33 6.87 -23.06
N ASN A 314 -21.32 6.23 -22.47
CA ASN A 314 -20.21 6.89 -21.79
C ASN A 314 -18.94 6.02 -21.98
N PRO A 315 -18.22 6.16 -23.11
CA PRO A 315 -17.10 5.30 -23.44
C PRO A 315 -15.93 5.43 -22.45
N GLU A 316 -15.60 4.33 -21.78
CA GLU A 316 -14.57 4.23 -20.74
C GLU A 316 -13.83 2.90 -20.94
N TYR A 317 -12.78 2.88 -21.77
CA TYR A 317 -12.08 1.63 -22.11
C TYR A 317 -11.43 0.94 -20.90
N TRP A 318 -11.18 1.72 -19.85
CA TRP A 318 -10.60 1.32 -18.59
C TRP A 318 -11.60 0.67 -17.63
N HIS A 319 -12.91 0.86 -17.81
CA HIS A 319 -13.90 0.51 -16.81
C HIS A 319 -14.40 -0.95 -16.91
N TYR A 320 -14.35 -1.67 -15.79
CA TYR A 320 -14.86 -3.03 -15.65
C TYR A 320 -15.67 -3.20 -14.37
N GLU A 321 -16.71 -4.03 -14.44
CA GLU A 321 -17.62 -4.30 -13.33
C GLU A 321 -17.69 -5.80 -13.03
N TYR A 322 -17.68 -6.15 -11.75
CA TYR A 322 -17.92 -7.51 -11.28
C TYR A 322 -19.43 -7.84 -11.31
N ARG A 323 -19.77 -8.98 -11.92
CA ARG A 323 -21.16 -9.42 -12.16
C ARG A 323 -21.48 -10.82 -11.65
N GLY A 324 -20.52 -11.53 -11.03
CA GLY A 324 -20.74 -12.86 -10.46
C GLY A 324 -20.22 -13.97 -11.36
#